data_AF-A0A2G8K6Y6-F1
#
_entry.id   AF-A0A2G8K6Y6-F1
#
_cell.length_a   1.000
_cell.length_b   1.000
_cell.length_c   1.000
_cell.angle_alpha   90.00
_cell.angle_beta   90.00
_cell.angle_gamma   90.00
#
_symmetry.space_group_name_H-M   'P 1'
#
loop_
_entity.id
_entity.type
_entity.pdbx_description
1 polymer ?
#
loop_
_entity_poly.entity_id
_entity_poly.type
_entity_poly.pdbx_seq_one_letter_code
_entity_poly.pdbx_strand_id
1 'polypeptide(L)'
;MLDISVTTLKRIRLSLGIRKKDVTSVVTDAELDECVMAYVQTNPMDGEVMLKGALESKGVYVTRERLRKAIKRVDPEGVEERKRTTLKRREYCVPGPNALWHIDGNHKLIRYAC
;
A
#
# COMPACT_ATOMS: atom_id res chain seq x y z
N MET A 1 -3.27 -15.38 -22.42
CA MET A 1 -3.97 -15.39 -21.11
C MET A 1 -4.45 -16.82 -20.91
N LEU A 2 -4.21 -17.47 -19.77
CA LEU A 2 -4.67 -18.84 -19.56
C LEU A 2 -6.20 -18.85 -19.51
N ASP A 3 -6.84 -19.71 -20.30
CA ASP A 3 -8.30 -19.77 -20.50
C ASP A 3 -9.00 -20.46 -19.30
N ILE A 4 -8.74 -19.94 -18.10
CA ILE A 4 -9.11 -20.59 -16.84
C ILE A 4 -9.54 -19.53 -15.81
N SER A 5 -10.53 -19.87 -15.00
CA SER A 5 -11.00 -18.97 -13.94
C SER A 5 -9.92 -18.70 -12.86
N VAL A 6 -9.98 -17.50 -12.25
CA VAL A 6 -9.11 -17.11 -11.11
C VAL A 6 -9.21 -18.11 -9.97
N THR A 7 -10.39 -18.69 -9.75
CA THR A 7 -10.65 -19.69 -8.70
C THR A 7 -9.91 -20.99 -8.98
N THR A 8 -9.91 -21.43 -10.24
CA THR A 8 -9.16 -22.62 -10.68
C THR A 8 -7.65 -22.39 -10.50
N LEU A 9 -7.15 -21.21 -10.90
CA LEU A 9 -5.74 -20.85 -10.76
C LEU A 9 -5.29 -20.81 -9.29
N LYS A 10 -6.13 -20.30 -8.38
CA LYS A 10 -5.87 -20.36 -6.93
C LYS A 10 -5.79 -21.80 -6.40
N ARG A 11 -6.66 -22.69 -6.90
CA ARG A 11 -6.73 -24.09 -6.49
C ARG A 11 -5.49 -24.87 -6.95
N ILE A 12 -5.08 -24.67 -8.20
CA ILE A 12 -3.86 -25.25 -8.78
C ILE A 12 -2.62 -24.80 -7.99
N ARG A 13 -2.52 -23.49 -7.69
CA ARG A 13 -1.42 -22.98 -6.86
C ARG A 13 -1.35 -23.68 -5.49
N LEU A 14 -2.51 -23.89 -4.85
CA LEU A 14 -2.59 -24.58 -3.56
C LEU A 14 -2.25 -26.07 -3.68
N SER A 15 -2.70 -26.77 -4.72
CA SER A 15 -2.38 -28.19 -4.93
C SER A 15 -0.90 -28.40 -5.25
N LEU A 16 -0.24 -27.42 -5.88
CA LEU A 16 1.20 -27.41 -6.11
C LEU A 16 2.02 -27.01 -4.87
N GLY A 17 1.37 -26.68 -3.75
CA GLY A 17 2.05 -26.27 -2.53
C GLY A 17 2.74 -24.90 -2.59
N ILE A 18 2.52 -24.12 -3.66
CA ILE A 18 3.19 -22.83 -3.89
C ILE A 18 2.56 -21.78 -2.98
N ARG A 19 3.29 -21.33 -1.95
CA ARG A 19 2.83 -20.27 -1.06
C ARG A 19 3.17 -18.92 -1.69
N LYS A 20 2.35 -17.90 -1.42
CA LYS A 20 2.67 -16.52 -1.83
C LYS A 20 4.02 -16.03 -1.31
N LYS A 21 4.46 -16.55 -0.16
CA LYS A 21 5.77 -16.24 0.43
C LYS A 21 6.95 -16.83 -0.35
N ASP A 22 6.71 -17.84 -1.17
CA ASP A 22 7.75 -18.48 -1.98
C ASP A 22 8.04 -17.64 -3.26
N VAL A 23 7.16 -16.67 -3.59
CA VAL A 23 7.35 -15.69 -4.68
C VAL A 23 8.08 -14.47 -4.14
N THR A 24 9.28 -14.66 -3.60
CA THR A 24 10.18 -13.56 -3.26
C THR A 24 11.41 -13.61 -4.14
N SER A 25 11.80 -12.45 -4.68
CA SER A 25 13.02 -12.33 -5.47
C SER A 25 14.26 -12.46 -4.57
N VAL A 26 15.29 -13.13 -5.09
CA VAL A 26 16.62 -13.16 -4.46
C VAL A 26 17.29 -11.81 -4.74
N VAL A 27 17.01 -10.83 -3.89
CA VAL A 27 17.59 -9.47 -3.97
C VAL A 27 18.29 -9.20 -2.65
N THR A 28 19.50 -8.66 -2.71
CA THR A 28 20.28 -8.29 -1.53
C THR A 28 19.68 -7.07 -0.84
N ASP A 29 20.00 -6.87 0.44
CA ASP A 29 19.51 -5.69 1.16
C ASP A 29 20.08 -4.38 0.57
N ALA A 30 21.30 -4.39 0.02
CA ALA A 30 21.92 -3.23 -0.61
C ALA A 30 21.23 -2.82 -1.93
N GLU A 31 20.96 -3.78 -2.81
CA GLU A 31 20.21 -3.54 -4.06
C GLU A 31 18.78 -3.06 -3.78
N LEU A 32 18.15 -3.60 -2.73
CA LEU A 32 16.83 -3.16 -2.30
C LEU A 32 16.86 -1.72 -1.80
N ASP A 33 17.86 -1.35 -0.99
CA ASP A 33 18.01 0.01 -0.46
C ASP A 33 18.26 1.01 -1.60
N GLU A 34 19.05 0.65 -2.62
CA GLU A 34 19.25 1.48 -3.81
C GLU A 34 17.96 1.71 -4.61
N CYS A 35 17.17 0.64 -4.83
CA CYS A 35 15.89 0.74 -5.50
C CYS A 35 14.89 1.62 -4.73
N VAL A 36 14.86 1.48 -3.40
CA VAL A 36 13.99 2.27 -2.52
C VAL A 36 14.44 3.74 -2.54
N MET A 37 15.74 4.01 -2.47
CA MET A 37 16.28 5.36 -2.51
C MET A 37 15.94 6.07 -3.81
N ALA A 38 16.14 5.41 -4.96
CA ALA A 38 15.78 5.96 -6.27
C ALA A 38 14.27 6.28 -6.37
N TYR A 39 13.42 5.43 -5.79
CA TYR A 39 11.98 5.67 -5.78
C TYR A 39 11.57 6.84 -4.88
N VAL A 40 12.08 6.88 -3.65
CA VAL A 40 11.74 7.93 -2.67
C VAL A 40 12.17 9.31 -3.15
N GLN A 41 13.34 9.42 -3.80
CA GLN A 41 13.79 10.68 -4.41
C GLN A 41 12.84 11.19 -5.50
N THR A 42 12.23 10.28 -6.26
CA THR A 42 11.28 10.64 -7.33
C THR A 42 9.89 10.94 -6.76
N ASN A 43 9.46 10.21 -5.73
CA ASN A 43 8.11 10.26 -5.16
C ASN A 43 8.15 10.38 -3.63
N PRO A 44 8.55 11.54 -3.07
CA PRO A 44 8.77 11.69 -1.63
C PRO A 44 7.49 11.52 -0.79
N MET A 45 6.32 11.83 -1.36
CA MET A 45 5.03 11.74 -0.67
C MET A 45 4.42 10.33 -0.68
N ASP A 46 4.95 9.42 -1.52
CA ASP A 46 4.38 8.09 -1.68
C ASP A 46 4.68 7.19 -0.48
N GLY A 47 3.65 6.48 -0.04
CA GLY A 47 3.76 5.54 1.07
C GLY A 47 4.26 4.15 0.67
N GLU A 48 4.41 3.28 1.69
CA GLU A 48 4.84 1.88 1.58
C GLU A 48 4.10 1.10 0.47
N VAL A 49 2.80 1.35 0.29
CA VAL A 49 1.95 0.63 -0.69
C VAL A 49 2.34 0.97 -2.13
N MET A 50 2.57 2.25 -2.42
CA MET A 50 2.95 2.73 -3.76
C MET A 50 4.35 2.25 -4.12
N LEU A 51 5.30 2.40 -3.19
CA LEU A 51 6.65 1.88 -3.33
C LEU A 51 6.66 0.36 -3.58
N LYS A 52 5.86 -0.41 -2.81
CA LYS A 52 5.72 -1.86 -3.03
C LYS A 52 5.21 -2.18 -4.43
N GLY A 53 4.17 -1.50 -4.89
CA GLY A 53 3.63 -1.68 -6.24
C GLY A 53 4.64 -1.34 -7.33
N ALA A 54 5.43 -0.28 -7.13
CA ALA A 54 6.49 0.10 -8.07
C ALA A 54 7.60 -0.96 -8.15
N LEU A 55 8.03 -1.51 -7.01
CA LEU A 55 8.99 -2.62 -6.98
C LEU A 55 8.43 -3.88 -7.66
N GLU A 56 7.17 -4.24 -7.39
CA GLU A 56 6.51 -5.39 -8.02
C GLU A 56 6.38 -5.21 -9.54
N SER A 57 6.15 -3.98 -10.02
CA SER A 57 6.12 -3.66 -11.45
C SER A 57 7.47 -3.85 -12.14
N LYS A 58 8.57 -3.72 -11.39
CA LYS A 58 9.94 -3.99 -11.83
C LYS A 58 10.37 -5.45 -11.63
N GLY A 59 9.47 -6.32 -11.19
CA GLY A 59 9.76 -7.74 -10.93
C GLY A 59 10.46 -8.01 -9.59
N VAL A 60 10.56 -7.01 -8.72
CA VAL A 60 11.16 -7.15 -7.38
C VAL A 60 10.06 -7.45 -6.37
N TYR A 61 10.05 -8.69 -5.87
CA TYR A 61 9.05 -9.16 -4.91
C TYR A 61 9.70 -9.34 -3.54
N VAL A 62 9.40 -8.43 -2.62
CA VAL A 62 9.94 -8.44 -1.26
C VAL A 62 8.85 -8.55 -0.21
N THR A 63 9.17 -9.14 0.93
CA THR A 63 8.25 -9.21 2.05
C THR A 63 8.02 -7.80 2.63
N ARG A 64 6.83 -7.60 3.19
CA ARG A 64 6.46 -6.34 3.84
C ARG A 64 7.46 -5.92 4.93
N GLU A 65 7.95 -6.89 5.69
CA GLU A 65 8.92 -6.65 6.76
C GLU A 65 10.28 -6.18 6.20
N ARG A 66 10.81 -6.84 5.16
CA ARG A 66 12.06 -6.42 4.52
C ARG A 66 11.93 -5.03 3.91
N LEU A 67 10.82 -4.75 3.23
CA LEU A 67 10.55 -3.44 2.65
C LEU A 67 10.55 -2.34 3.73
N ARG A 68 9.90 -2.58 4.88
CA ARG A 68 9.90 -1.61 5.98
C ARG A 68 11.28 -1.38 6.59
N LYS A 69 12.09 -2.44 6.70
CA LYS A 69 13.48 -2.30 7.15
C LYS A 69 14.28 -1.45 6.16
N ALA A 70 14.14 -1.70 4.86
CA ALA A 70 14.79 -0.91 3.81
C ALA A 70 14.36 0.57 3.86
N ILE A 71 13.06 0.85 3.89
CA ILE A 71 12.55 2.24 4.01
C ILE A 71 13.13 2.94 5.25
N LYS A 72 13.17 2.24 6.40
CA LYS A 72 13.70 2.83 7.64
C LYS A 72 15.21 3.10 7.57
N ARG A 73 15.98 2.29 6.83
CA ARG A 73 17.42 2.51 6.60
C ARG A 73 17.68 3.69 5.67
N VAL A 74 16.87 3.80 4.61
CA VAL A 74 17.06 4.79 3.54
C VAL A 74 16.47 6.16 3.90
N ASP A 75 15.29 6.20 4.49
CA ASP A 75 14.52 7.42 4.74
C ASP A 75 13.90 7.42 6.17
N PRO A 76 14.73 7.48 7.23
CA PRO A 76 14.23 7.53 8.60
C PRO A 76 13.43 8.81 8.87
N GLU A 77 13.84 9.94 8.28
CA GLU A 77 13.20 11.25 8.48
C GLU A 77 11.81 11.32 7.84
N GLY A 78 11.68 10.91 6.58
CA GLY A 78 10.39 10.88 5.89
C GLY A 78 9.42 9.87 6.49
N VAL A 79 9.91 8.80 7.15
CA VAL A 79 9.05 7.93 7.97
C VAL A 79 8.48 8.69 9.17
N GLU A 80 9.30 9.45 9.90
CA GLU A 80 8.83 10.22 11.06
C GLU A 80 7.93 11.39 10.66
N GLU A 81 8.23 12.09 9.56
CA GLU A 81 7.39 13.17 9.05
C GLU A 81 5.97 12.67 8.68
N ARG A 82 5.90 11.52 8.00
CA ARG A 82 4.61 10.88 7.66
C ARG A 82 3.84 10.42 8.90
N LYS A 83 4.52 9.98 9.96
CA LYS A 83 3.86 9.67 11.26
C LYS A 83 3.32 10.93 11.93
N ARG A 84 4.07 12.04 11.88
CA ARG A 84 3.66 13.32 12.47
C ARG A 84 2.37 13.85 11.84
N THR A 85 2.18 13.58 10.54
CA THR A 85 1.00 13.99 9.77
C THR A 85 -0.19 13.07 10.06
N THR A 86 -0.65 13.05 11.32
CA THR A 86 -1.90 12.39 11.67
C THR A 86 -3.07 13.31 11.32
N LEU A 87 -4.06 12.74 10.62
CA LEU A 87 -5.33 13.41 10.33
C LEU A 87 -5.97 13.86 11.65
N LYS A 88 -5.98 15.17 11.90
CA LYS A 88 -6.69 15.74 13.06
C LYS A 88 -8.19 15.56 12.83
N ARG A 89 -8.76 14.56 13.48
CA ARG A 89 -10.21 14.37 13.51
C ARG A 89 -10.83 15.54 14.28
N ARG A 90 -11.88 16.13 13.73
CA ARG A 90 -12.62 17.19 14.39
C ARG A 90 -13.41 16.59 15.54
N GLU A 91 -13.28 17.19 16.72
CA GLU A 91 -14.17 16.93 17.84
C GLU A 91 -15.33 17.90 17.74
N TYR A 92 -16.56 17.37 17.74
CA TYR A 92 -17.75 18.18 17.61
C TYR A 92 -18.48 18.25 18.95
N CYS A 93 -18.61 19.47 19.47
CA CYS A 93 -19.51 19.76 20.58
C CYS A 93 -20.81 20.29 19.98
N VAL A 94 -21.89 19.53 20.12
CA VAL A 94 -23.18 19.84 19.50
C VAL A 94 -24.29 19.78 20.56
N PRO A 95 -25.32 20.64 20.48
CA PRO A 95 -26.33 20.77 21.52
C PRO A 95 -27.29 19.57 21.64
N GLY A 96 -27.27 18.62 20.69
CA GLY A 96 -28.10 17.42 20.76
C GLY A 96 -28.01 16.52 19.52
N PRO A 97 -28.75 15.40 19.52
CA PRO A 97 -28.89 14.52 18.35
C PRO A 97 -29.42 15.32 17.15
N ASN A 98 -28.87 15.11 15.95
CA ASN A 98 -29.18 15.83 14.70
C ASN A 98 -28.69 17.29 14.57
N ALA A 99 -27.96 17.84 15.54
CA ALA A 99 -27.40 19.20 15.40
C ALA A 99 -26.16 19.27 14.47
N LEU A 100 -25.58 18.13 14.10
CA LEU A 100 -24.50 18.04 13.12
C LEU A 100 -24.76 16.92 12.12
N TRP A 101 -24.64 17.28 10.84
CA TRP A 101 -24.74 16.36 9.72
C TRP A 101 -23.40 16.36 9.00
N HIS A 102 -22.75 15.19 8.97
CA HIS A 102 -21.61 14.95 8.12
C HIS A 102 -22.07 14.33 6.80
N ILE A 103 -21.91 15.04 5.70
CA ILE A 103 -22.06 14.47 4.36
C ILE A 103 -20.67 14.08 3.88
N ASP A 104 -20.21 12.90 4.32
CA ASP A 104 -19.02 12.22 3.77
C ASP A 104 -19.39 10.89 3.10
N GLY A 105 -20.61 10.81 2.58
CA GLY A 105 -20.92 9.81 1.58
C GLY A 105 -20.35 10.30 0.25
N ASN A 106 -19.73 9.43 -0.52
CA ASN A 106 -19.39 9.68 -1.93
C ASN A 106 -20.66 9.91 -2.80
N HIS A 107 -21.67 10.62 -2.31
CA HIS A 107 -22.94 10.93 -2.95
C HIS A 107 -22.73 11.71 -4.24
N LYS A 108 -21.61 12.44 -4.38
CA LYS A 108 -21.15 13.00 -5.65
C LYS A 108 -20.89 11.96 -6.76
N LEU A 109 -20.71 10.69 -6.39
CA LEU A 109 -20.52 9.55 -7.31
C LEU A 109 -21.83 8.78 -7.56
N ILE A 110 -22.92 9.10 -6.86
CA ILE A 110 -24.22 8.49 -7.11
C ILE A 110 -24.79 9.16 -8.37
N ARG A 111 -24.91 8.37 -9.45
CA ARG A 111 -25.71 8.78 -10.61
C ARG A 111 -27.18 8.60 -10.27
N TYR A 112 -27.85 9.71 -9.99
CA TYR A 112 -29.31 9.75 -9.98
C TYR A 112 -29.77 9.60 -11.43
N ALA A 113 -30.22 8.41 -11.79
CA ALA A 113 -30.87 8.19 -13.07
C ALA A 113 -32.26 8.85 -13.01
N CYS A 114 -32.52 9.70 -13.99
CA CYS A 114 -33.83 10.29 -14.26
C CYS A 114 -34.80 9.23 -14.77
#